data_AF-A0A9Q4ERZ2-F1
#
_entry.id   AF-A0A9Q4ERZ2-F1
#
_cell.length_a   1.000
_cell.length_b   1.000
_cell.length_c   1.000
_cell.angle_alpha   90.00
_cell.angle_beta   90.00
_cell.angle_gamma   90.00
#
_symmetry.space_group_name_H-M   'P 1'
#
loop_
_entity.id
_entity.type
_entity.pdbx_description
1 polymer ?
#
loop_
_entity_poly.entity_id
_entity_poly.type
_entity_poly.pdbx_seq_one_letter_code
_entity_poly.pdbx_strand_id
1 'polypeptide(L)' 'MHVSDDIKRALVHGGYYYKHAIESANKIRDWMKVNNISNDYVKDQMVDCIENGTDQWQEFLEFLEAYDGIDD' A
#
# COMPACT_ATOMS: atom_id res chain seq x y z
N MET A 1 -1.35 -35.89 -8.78
CA MET A 1 -1.83 -35.11 -7.62
C MET A 1 -3.00 -34.25 -8.09
N HIS A 2 -4.15 -34.29 -7.41
CA HIS A 2 -5.28 -33.40 -7.71
C HIS A 2 -5.16 -32.13 -6.86
N VAL A 3 -5.26 -30.96 -7.49
CA VAL A 3 -5.28 -29.67 -6.80
C VAL A 3 -6.74 -29.33 -6.48
N SER A 4 -7.06 -29.11 -5.20
CA SER A 4 -8.43 -28.79 -4.77
C SER A 4 -8.88 -27.43 -5.32
N ASP A 5 -10.20 -27.27 -5.48
CA ASP A 5 -10.77 -26.03 -6.01
C ASP A 5 -10.52 -24.82 -5.08
N ASP A 6 -10.38 -25.04 -3.77
CA ASP A 6 -10.00 -23.98 -2.83
C ASP A 6 -8.60 -23.42 -3.12
N ILE A 7 -7.64 -24.28 -3.47
CA ILE A 7 -6.29 -23.84 -3.83
C ILE A 7 -6.30 -23.09 -5.16
N LYS A 8 -7.09 -23.54 -6.15
CA LYS A 8 -7.25 -22.81 -7.42
C LYS A 8 -7.86 -21.43 -7.20
N ARG A 9 -8.90 -21.33 -6.36
CA ARG A 9 -9.52 -20.07 -5.98
C ARG A 9 -8.54 -19.16 -5.26
N ALA A 10 -7.79 -19.69 -4.29
CA ALA A 10 -6.77 -18.94 -3.57
C ALA A 10 -5.70 -18.37 -4.50
N LEU A 11 -5.25 -19.15 -5.49
CA LEU A 11 -4.28 -18.69 -6.49
C LEU A 11 -4.83 -17.52 -7.34
N VAL A 12 -6.05 -17.66 -7.85
CA VAL A 12 -6.69 -16.61 -8.67
C VAL A 12 -6.94 -15.35 -7.84
N HIS A 13 -7.52 -15.49 -6.65
CA HIS A 13 -7.81 -14.36 -5.78
C HIS A 13 -6.54 -13.68 -5.28
N GLY A 14 -5.54 -14.46 -4.85
CA GLY A 14 -4.26 -13.92 -4.40
C GLY A 14 -3.59 -13.06 -5.46
N GLY A 15 -3.51 -13.56 -6.70
CA GLY A 15 -2.98 -12.77 -7.82
C GLY A 15 -3.80 -11.52 -8.13
N TYR A 16 -5.13 -11.62 -8.11
CA TYR A 16 -6.03 -10.49 -8.34
C TYR A 16 -5.86 -9.38 -7.28
N TYR A 17 -5.92 -9.73 -5.99
CA TYR A 17 -5.77 -8.75 -4.90
C TYR A 17 -4.36 -8.16 -4.86
N TYR A 18 -3.33 -8.97 -5.11
CA TYR A 18 -1.95 -8.47 -5.15
C TYR A 18 -1.73 -7.48 -6.30
N LYS A 19 -2.32 -7.73 -7.48
CA LYS A 19 -2.30 -6.76 -8.59
C LYS A 19 -2.89 -5.42 -8.17
N HIS A 20 -4.06 -5.43 -7.53
CA HIS A 20 -4.71 -4.20 -7.05
C HIS A 20 -3.90 -3.49 -5.96
N ALA A 21 -3.25 -4.24 -5.07
CA ALA A 21 -2.35 -3.69 -4.06
C ALA A 21 -1.17 -2.95 -4.70
N ILE A 22 -0.52 -3.55 -5.71
CA ILE A 22 0.57 -2.91 -6.46
C ILE A 22 0.10 -1.64 -7.18
N GLU A 23 -1.03 -1.72 -7.90
CA GLU A 23 -1.58 -0.58 -8.64
C GLU A 23 -1.91 0.59 -7.70
N SER A 24 -2.47 0.30 -6.52
CA SER A 24 -2.78 1.30 -5.50
C SER A 24 -1.52 1.89 -4.87
N ALA A 25 -0.54 1.04 -4.52
CA ALA A 25 0.76 1.48 -3.99
C ALA A 25 1.48 2.41 -4.96
N ASN A 26 1.49 2.09 -6.25
CA ASN A 26 2.11 2.94 -7.27
C ASN A 26 1.41 4.30 -7.35
N LYS A 27 0.07 4.32 -7.35
CA LYS A 27 -0.70 5.57 -7.36
C LYS A 27 -0.37 6.45 -6.14
N ILE A 28 -0.26 5.86 -4.95
CA ILE A 28 0.07 6.59 -3.72
C ILE A 28 1.52 7.11 -3.78
N ARG A 29 2.49 6.28 -4.20
CA ARG A 29 3.89 6.71 -4.38
C ARG A 29 4.03 7.83 -5.39
N ASP A 30 3.33 7.75 -6.52
CA ASP A 30 3.36 8.80 -7.53
C ASP A 30 2.80 10.11 -6.98
N TRP A 31 1.71 10.04 -6.21
CA TRP A 31 1.15 11.21 -5.51
C TRP A 31 2.12 11.77 -4.46
N MET A 32 2.73 10.93 -3.64
CA MET A 32 3.75 11.34 -2.65
C MET A 32 4.91 12.05 -3.34
N LYS A 33 5.39 11.51 -4.46
CA LYS A 33 6.49 12.07 -5.24
C LYS A 33 6.20 13.46 -5.80
N VAL A 34 5.00 13.69 -6.34
CA VAL A 34 4.63 15.03 -6.86
C VAL A 34 4.43 16.06 -5.75
N ASN A 35 4.24 15.61 -4.50
CA ASN A 35 4.14 16.46 -3.31
C ASN A 35 5.45 16.50 -2.49
N ASN A 36 6.58 16.05 -3.05
CA ASN A 36 7.90 16.00 -2.39
C ASN A 36 7.94 15.19 -1.08
N ILE A 37 7.03 14.23 -0.90
CA ILE A 37 7.02 13.32 0.25
C ILE A 37 7.95 12.14 -0.05
N SER A 38 9.24 12.27 0.27
CA SER A 38 10.25 11.27 -0.08
C SER A 38 11.00 10.64 1.10
N ASN A 39 10.60 10.92 2.34
CA ASN A 39 11.19 10.31 3.53
C ASN A 39 10.97 8.79 3.52
N ASP A 40 12.05 8.02 3.73
CA ASP A 40 12.01 6.55 3.71
C ASP A 40 11.08 5.98 4.78
N TYR A 41 11.00 6.60 5.95
CA TYR A 41 10.04 6.22 6.99
C TYR A 41 8.60 6.26 6.49
N VAL A 42 8.23 7.29 5.73
CA VAL A 42 6.86 7.46 5.20
C VAL A 42 6.58 6.42 4.11
N LYS A 43 7.58 6.06 3.30
CA LYS A 43 7.44 4.99 2.30
C LYS A 43 7.23 3.65 2.98
N ASP A 44 7.94 3.36 4.06
CA ASP A 44 7.77 2.12 4.82
C ASP A 44 6.38 2.05 5.44
N GLN A 45 5.89 3.13 6.06
CA GLN A 45 4.52 3.21 6.58
C GLN A 45 3.46 2.99 5.50
N MET A 46 3.67 3.53 4.29
CA MET A 46 2.79 3.27 3.16
C MET A 46 2.78 1.79 2.77
N VAL A 47 3.94 1.12 2.77
CA VAL A 47 4.02 -0.32 2.49
C VAL A 47 3.27 -1.10 3.55
N ASP A 48 3.47 -0.79 4.83
CA ASP A 48 2.82 -1.44 5.94
C ASP A 48 1.28 -1.35 5.86
N CYS A 49 0.75 -0.18 5.49
CA CYS A 49 -0.70 0.02 5.30
C CYS A 49 -1.30 -0.85 4.20
N ILE A 50 -0.52 -1.18 3.17
CA ILE A 50 -0.99 -1.93 2.00
C ILE A 50 -0.77 -3.44 2.17
N GLU A 51 0.39 -3.84 2.70
CA GLU A 51 0.79 -5.25 2.77
C GLU A 51 0.19 -5.97 3.98
N ASN A 52 0.07 -5.30 5.13
CA ASN A 52 -0.37 -5.96 6.35
C ASN A 52 -1.89 -5.91 6.57
N GLY A 53 -2.64 -5.26 5.67
CA GLY A 53 -4.07 -5.01 5.86
C GLY A 53 -4.35 -4.38 7.23
N THR A 54 -3.41 -3.60 7.74
CA THR A 54 -3.47 -3.02 9.08
C THR A 54 -4.52 -1.92 9.11
N ASP A 55 -5.21 -1.81 10.24
CA ASP A 55 -6.10 -0.66 10.54
C ASP A 55 -5.29 0.62 10.83
N GLN A 56 -4.07 0.74 10.30
CA GLN A 56 -3.18 1.90 10.44
C GLN A 56 -3.28 2.86 9.27
N TRP A 57 -4.07 2.52 8.25
CA TRP A 57 -4.28 3.39 7.09
C TRP A 57 -4.89 4.74 7.50
N GLN A 58 -5.68 4.80 8.58
CA GLN A 58 -6.23 6.04 9.13
C GLN A 58 -5.13 6.95 9.65
N GLU A 59 -4.24 6.43 10.51
CA GLU A 59 -3.12 7.19 11.07
C GLU A 59 -2.18 7.68 9.96
N PHE A 60 -1.94 6.84 8.96
CA PHE A 60 -1.15 7.22 7.80
C PHE A 60 -1.84 8.31 6.96
N LEU A 61 -3.16 8.23 6.77
CA LEU A 61 -3.92 9.27 6.07
C LEU A 61 -3.86 10.61 6.83
N GLU A 62 -4.07 10.59 8.15
CA GLU A 62 -3.95 11.78 9.00
C GLU A 62 -2.54 12.40 8.89
N PHE A 63 -1.49 11.57 8.88
CA PHE A 63 -0.13 12.03 8.63
C PHE A 63 0.01 12.72 7.27
N LEU A 64 -0.50 12.10 6.19
CA LEU A 64 -0.39 12.68 4.84
C LEU A 64 -1.18 14.00 4.71
N GLU A 65 -2.33 14.12 5.38
CA GLU A 65 -3.14 15.34 5.38
C GLU A 65 -2.51 16.47 6.22
N ALA A 66 -1.75 16.12 7.26
CA ALA A 66 -1.02 17.07 8.09
C ALA A 66 0.37 17.44 7.51
N TYR A 67 0.81 16.77 6.45
CA TYR A 67 2.14 16.99 5.87
C TYR A 67 2.20 18.32 5.11
N ASP A 68 2.78 19.35 5.73
CA ASP A 68 2.94 20.70 5.15
C ASP A 68 4.25 20.90 4.38
N GLY A 69 4.98 19.83 4.03
CA GLY A 69 6.19 19.90 3.21
C GLY A 69 7.34 20.73 3.83
N ILE A 70 7.31 20.99 5.14
CA ILE A 70 8.40 21.68 5.84
C ILE A 70 9.45 20.64 6.22
N ASP A 71 10.42 20.45 5.32
CA ASP A 71 11.76 19.97 5.68
C ASP A 71 12.40 20.97 6.65
N ASP A 72 12.95 20.45 7.76
CA ASP A 72 14.05 21.06 8.52
C ASP A 72 15.37 20.49 7.98
#